data_AF-A0A7J9AM44-F1
#
_entry.id   AF-A0A7J9AM44-F1
#
_cell.length_a   1.000
_cell.length_b   1.000
_cell.length_c   1.000
_cell.angle_alpha   90.00
_cell.angle_beta   90.00
_cell.angle_gamma   90.00
#
_symmetry.space_group_name_H-M   'P 1'
#
loop_
_entity.id
_entity.type
_entity.pdbx_description
1 polymer ?
#
loop_
_entity_poly.entity_id
_entity_poly.type
_entity_poly.pdbx_seq_one_letter_code
_entity_poly.pdbx_strand_id
1 'polypeptide(L)'
;MHHHPKSSPFTPSTTAATTLSKDNSKCTPYIILASFFFSLLFILSLLSTSASQSLLTIRRDPSLFPNRPVSLTKIPYGPTPPSIAYLISGSAGDSARILRLLLATYHPRNHYLLHLDLSAPQTERDRLAVTIHSVPIFRAAQNVDVIGKANYAYQRGSSTVTSALHGASILLRLSSKWDWFISLSAGDYPLVTQDDLLHILSYLPKNLNFVNHSSYIGWKESKRLKPIIVDTGHYLLEKDEIFYVTQKRVLPNSFRLFSGMCLCLTSLCC
;
A
#
# COMPACT_ATOMS: atom_id res chain seq x y z
N MET A 1 32.02 -52.13 -62.34
CA MET A 1 32.68 -53.41 -62.03
C MET A 1 32.76 -53.55 -60.53
N HIS A 2 32.33 -54.72 -60.05
CA HIS A 2 32.25 -55.22 -58.67
C HIS A 2 33.51 -54.90 -57.81
N HIS A 3 33.48 -54.73 -56.48
CA HIS A 3 32.88 -55.55 -55.43
C HIS A 3 32.71 -54.79 -54.10
N HIS A 4 31.54 -54.91 -53.47
CA HIS A 4 31.37 -55.00 -52.00
C HIS A 4 31.84 -56.39 -51.52
N PRO A 5 32.12 -56.68 -50.22
CA PRO A 5 31.33 -56.29 -49.03
C PRO A 5 32.24 -56.03 -47.77
N LYS A 6 31.83 -55.83 -46.52
CA LYS A 6 30.78 -56.47 -45.70
C LYS A 6 30.70 -55.68 -44.38
N SER A 7 29.51 -55.25 -44.00
CA SER A 7 29.16 -54.72 -42.67
C SER A 7 28.28 -55.72 -41.93
N SER A 8 28.62 -56.07 -40.69
CA SER A 8 27.72 -56.43 -39.56
C SER A 8 28.58 -56.80 -38.32
N PRO A 9 28.03 -56.95 -37.10
CA PRO A 9 26.80 -56.38 -36.54
C PRO A 9 26.99 -55.69 -35.17
N PHE A 10 25.94 -54.98 -34.78
CA PHE A 10 25.55 -54.60 -33.42
C PHE A 10 25.93 -55.63 -32.32
N THR A 11 26.42 -55.13 -31.19
CA THR A 11 26.26 -55.77 -29.87
C THR A 11 25.98 -54.68 -28.82
N PRO A 12 24.81 -54.70 -28.15
CA PRO A 12 24.59 -53.91 -26.95
C PRO A 12 25.13 -54.69 -25.74
N SER A 13 26.04 -54.10 -24.97
CA SER A 13 26.44 -54.63 -23.67
C SER A 13 25.37 -54.32 -22.63
N THR A 14 24.46 -55.27 -22.46
CA THR A 14 23.61 -55.45 -21.29
C THR A 14 24.48 -55.46 -20.03
N THR A 15 24.43 -54.39 -19.23
CA THR A 15 24.97 -54.44 -17.86
C THR A 15 23.85 -54.92 -16.96
N ALA A 16 24.05 -56.13 -16.45
CA ALA A 16 23.11 -56.87 -15.64
C ALA A 16 22.67 -56.08 -14.39
N ALA A 17 21.36 -56.00 -14.20
CA ALA A 17 20.75 -55.74 -12.91
C ALA A 17 21.18 -56.85 -11.94
N THR A 18 22.10 -56.54 -11.03
CA THR A 18 22.41 -57.44 -9.91
C THR A 18 21.38 -57.18 -8.83
N THR A 19 20.36 -58.03 -8.79
CA THR A 19 19.42 -58.13 -7.67
C THR A 19 20.17 -58.60 -6.43
N LEU A 20 20.58 -57.67 -5.58
CA LEU A 20 20.98 -57.98 -4.21
C LEU A 20 19.73 -57.88 -3.32
N SER A 21 19.13 -59.03 -3.02
CA SER A 21 18.07 -59.15 -2.01
C SER A 21 18.66 -58.81 -0.64
N LYS A 22 18.57 -57.54 -0.25
CA LYS A 22 18.78 -57.13 1.14
C LYS A 22 17.41 -56.99 1.79
N ASP A 23 17.18 -57.86 2.75
CA ASP A 23 15.98 -58.03 3.55
C ASP A 23 15.59 -56.72 4.25
N ASN A 24 14.87 -55.85 3.53
CA ASN A 24 14.47 -54.51 3.98
C ASN A 24 13.11 -54.52 4.70
N SER A 25 12.52 -55.69 4.96
CA SER A 25 11.18 -55.81 5.58
C SER A 25 11.11 -55.23 7.00
N LYS A 26 12.27 -55.14 7.68
CA LYS A 26 12.36 -54.55 9.02
C LYS A 26 12.75 -53.07 9.03
N CYS A 27 13.33 -52.53 7.95
CA CYS A 27 13.73 -51.11 7.88
C CYS A 27 12.60 -50.18 7.40
N THR A 28 11.68 -50.69 6.58
CA THR A 28 10.52 -49.93 6.11
C THR A 28 9.63 -49.37 7.24
N PRO A 29 9.29 -50.09 8.34
CA PRO A 29 8.47 -49.51 9.40
C PRO A 29 9.19 -48.38 10.16
N TYR A 30 10.51 -48.47 10.35
CA TYR A 30 11.27 -47.42 11.04
C TYR A 30 11.37 -46.13 10.21
N ILE A 31 11.51 -46.26 8.88
CA ILE A 31 11.53 -45.10 7.97
C ILE A 31 10.16 -44.42 7.96
N ILE A 32 9.07 -45.19 7.91
CA ILE A 32 7.71 -44.66 7.98
C ILE A 32 7.48 -43.95 9.32
N LEU A 33 7.87 -44.58 10.43
CA LEU A 33 7.72 -44.00 11.77
C LEU A 33 8.54 -42.70 11.93
N ALA A 34 9.77 -42.67 11.43
CA ALA A 34 10.62 -41.47 11.44
C ALA A 34 10.03 -40.34 10.58
N SER A 35 9.48 -40.66 9.40
CA SER A 35 8.82 -39.67 8.54
C SER A 35 7.56 -39.09 9.18
N PHE A 36 6.78 -39.92 9.88
CA PHE A 36 5.59 -39.49 10.61
C PHE A 36 5.96 -38.60 11.79
N PHE A 37 7.01 -38.94 12.54
CA PHE A 37 7.50 -38.14 13.65
C PHE A 37 8.03 -36.78 13.18
N PHE A 38 8.77 -36.74 12.07
CA PHE A 38 9.28 -35.49 11.50
C PHE A 38 8.15 -34.59 10.96
N SER A 39 7.14 -35.20 10.31
CA SER A 39 5.94 -34.49 9.86
C SER A 39 5.14 -33.94 11.05
N LEU A 40 4.99 -34.73 12.13
CA LEU A 40 4.32 -34.30 13.35
C LEU A 40 5.05 -33.13 14.02
N LEU A 41 6.38 -33.18 14.12
CA LEU A 41 7.19 -32.08 14.63
C LEU A 41 7.08 -30.82 13.75
N PHE A 42 7.04 -30.97 12.43
CA PHE A 42 6.84 -29.87 11.50
C PHE A 42 5.45 -29.22 11.66
N ILE A 43 4.39 -30.04 11.81
CA ILE A 43 3.04 -29.55 12.09
C ILE A 43 2.96 -28.89 13.47
N LEU A 44 3.58 -29.46 14.51
CA LEU A 44 3.66 -28.84 15.84
C LEU A 44 4.44 -27.53 15.81
N SER A 45 5.51 -27.44 15.01
CA SER A 45 6.24 -26.19 14.79
C SER A 45 5.34 -25.15 14.13
N LEU A 46 4.61 -25.49 13.06
CA LEU A 46 3.66 -24.58 12.41
C LEU A 46 2.55 -24.13 13.38
N LEU A 47 2.06 -25.03 14.23
CA LEU A 47 1.06 -24.72 15.25
C LEU A 47 1.62 -23.86 16.40
N SER A 48 2.90 -24.03 16.73
CA SER A 48 3.60 -23.19 17.72
C SER A 48 3.87 -21.80 17.17
N THR A 49 4.17 -21.68 15.87
CA THR A 49 4.31 -20.39 15.19
C THR A 49 2.97 -19.66 15.09
N SER A 50 1.85 -20.37 14.89
CA SER A 50 0.52 -19.76 14.90
C SER A 50 0.01 -19.43 16.31
N ALA A 51 0.36 -20.24 17.33
CA ALA A 51 0.06 -19.93 18.74
C ALA A 51 0.91 -18.77 19.30
N SER A 52 2.11 -18.55 18.74
CA SER A 52 2.95 -17.38 19.04
C SER A 52 2.49 -16.09 18.35
N GLN A 53 1.50 -16.18 17.45
CA GLN A 53 0.73 -15.02 16.96
C GLN A 53 -0.52 -14.75 17.80
N SER A 54 -0.54 -15.22 19.06
CA SER A 54 -1.52 -14.76 20.05
C SER A 54 -1.26 -13.29 20.37
N LEU A 55 -2.02 -12.43 19.70
CA LEU A 55 -2.40 -11.08 20.13
C LEU A 55 -1.24 -10.26 20.71
N LEU A 56 -0.30 -9.81 19.87
CA LEU A 56 0.18 -8.44 20.02
C LEU A 56 -0.99 -7.52 19.66
N THR A 57 -1.98 -7.45 20.56
CA THR A 57 -2.74 -6.21 20.70
C THR A 57 -1.68 -5.20 21.10
N ILE A 58 -1.18 -4.45 20.12
CA ILE A 58 -0.34 -3.29 20.36
C ILE A 58 -1.24 -2.32 21.12
N ARG A 59 -1.26 -2.48 22.43
CA ARG A 59 -2.08 -1.73 23.34
C ARG A 59 -1.53 -0.31 23.32
N ARG A 60 -2.39 0.65 22.95
CA ARG A 60 -2.05 2.07 23.05
C ARG A 60 -1.46 2.33 24.44
N ASP A 61 -0.33 3.00 24.49
CA ASP A 61 0.38 3.26 25.74
C ASP A 61 -0.59 3.97 26.71
N PRO A 62 -0.95 3.35 27.86
CA PRO A 62 -1.88 3.94 28.80
C PRO A 62 -1.40 5.26 29.40
N SER A 63 -0.09 5.55 29.37
CA SER A 63 0.47 6.80 29.89
C SER A 63 0.22 7.99 28.95
N LEU A 64 0.25 7.75 27.63
CA LEU A 64 -0.01 8.76 26.61
C LEU A 64 -1.49 8.79 26.17
N PHE A 65 -2.15 7.64 26.24
CA PHE A 65 -3.57 7.46 25.91
C PHE A 65 -4.25 6.67 27.04
N PRO A 66 -4.53 7.32 28.19
CA PRO A 66 -5.21 6.65 29.27
C PRO A 66 -6.55 6.10 28.78
N ASN A 67 -6.76 4.80 28.95
CA ASN A 67 -8.07 4.14 28.79
C ASN A 67 -9.00 4.56 29.94
N ARG A 68 -9.02 5.85 30.31
CA ARG A 68 -9.99 6.36 31.26
C ARG A 68 -11.33 6.27 30.54
N PRO A 69 -12.33 5.52 31.04
CA PRO A 69 -13.68 5.80 30.63
C PRO A 69 -13.88 7.27 30.97
N VAL A 70 -14.01 8.11 29.95
CA VAL A 70 -14.46 9.48 30.15
C VAL A 70 -15.76 9.31 30.93
N SER A 71 -15.74 9.67 32.21
CA SER A 71 -16.97 9.74 32.99
C SER A 71 -17.86 10.67 32.19
N LEU A 72 -18.88 10.10 31.56
CA LEU A 72 -19.86 10.75 30.70
C LEU A 72 -20.79 11.65 31.53
N THR A 73 -20.26 12.31 32.56
CA THR A 73 -20.94 13.33 33.37
C THR A 73 -20.91 14.70 32.71
N LYS A 74 -20.52 14.79 31.43
CA LYS A 74 -20.71 15.98 30.62
C LYS A 74 -21.20 15.54 29.25
N ILE A 75 -22.52 15.65 29.04
CA ILE A 75 -23.11 15.64 27.69
C ILE A 75 -22.30 16.66 26.88
N PRO A 76 -21.60 16.28 25.79
CA PRO A 76 -20.96 17.27 24.95
C PRO A 76 -22.09 18.02 24.26
N TYR A 77 -22.36 19.27 24.67
CA TYR A 77 -23.27 20.18 23.98
C TYR A 77 -22.73 20.62 22.60
N GLY A 78 -21.82 19.86 22.00
CA GLY A 78 -21.12 20.20 20.77
C GLY A 78 -21.05 19.02 19.80
N PRO A 79 -20.89 19.31 18.50
CA PRO A 79 -20.78 18.28 17.47
C PRO A 79 -19.57 17.36 17.73
N THR A 80 -19.74 16.08 17.41
CA THR A 80 -18.67 15.09 17.54
C THR A 80 -17.55 15.43 16.54
N PRO A 81 -16.31 15.65 16.98
CA PRO A 81 -15.23 16.01 16.07
C PRO A 81 -14.94 14.85 15.12
N PRO A 82 -14.66 15.13 13.84
CA PRO A 82 -14.46 14.09 12.86
C PRO A 82 -13.11 13.40 13.00
N SER A 83 -12.91 12.34 12.21
CA SER A 83 -11.61 11.73 11.97
C SER A 83 -11.24 11.85 10.49
N ILE A 84 -9.98 12.17 10.20
CA ILE A 84 -9.48 12.36 8.85
C ILE A 84 -8.42 11.31 8.54
N ALA A 85 -8.49 10.73 7.35
CA ALA A 85 -7.45 9.87 6.79
C ALA A 85 -6.58 10.69 5.82
N TYR A 86 -5.32 10.88 6.18
CA TYR A 86 -4.32 11.57 5.37
C TYR A 86 -3.47 10.57 4.60
N LEU A 87 -3.37 10.75 3.29
CA LEU A 87 -2.30 10.18 2.47
C LEU A 87 -1.26 11.27 2.24
N ILE A 88 -0.03 11.10 2.74
CA ILE A 88 1.07 12.04 2.50
C ILE A 88 2.07 11.39 1.55
N SER A 89 2.16 11.91 0.32
CA SER A 89 2.98 11.36 -0.75
C SER A 89 4.21 12.23 -1.06
N GLY A 90 5.36 11.62 -1.31
CA GLY A 90 6.58 12.27 -1.77
C GLY A 90 7.40 11.38 -2.70
N SER A 91 8.53 11.91 -3.16
CA SER A 91 9.49 11.22 -4.02
C SER A 91 10.85 11.09 -3.34
N ALA A 92 11.88 10.70 -4.09
CA ALA A 92 13.25 10.61 -3.59
C ALA A 92 13.70 11.89 -2.86
N GLY A 93 14.18 11.76 -1.63
CA GLY A 93 14.64 12.86 -0.79
C GLY A 93 13.56 13.66 -0.06
N ASP A 94 12.27 13.32 -0.21
CA ASP A 94 11.18 14.04 0.46
C ASP A 94 10.89 13.54 1.88
N SER A 95 11.59 12.51 2.39
CA SER A 95 11.35 11.94 3.73
C SER A 95 11.25 12.98 4.86
N ALA A 96 12.17 13.94 4.90
CA ALA A 96 12.18 14.99 5.91
C ALA A 96 10.98 15.95 5.77
N ARG A 97 10.56 16.23 4.53
CA ARG A 97 9.40 17.09 4.25
C ARG A 97 8.09 16.40 4.62
N ILE A 98 7.98 15.10 4.35
CA ILE A 98 6.86 14.27 4.81
C ILE A 98 6.78 14.30 6.33
N LEU A 99 7.90 14.07 7.03
CA LEU A 99 7.93 14.08 8.49
C LEU A 99 7.52 15.44 9.06
N ARG A 100 8.02 16.54 8.47
CA ARG A 100 7.63 17.91 8.83
C ARG A 100 6.14 18.14 8.65
N LEU A 101 5.57 17.70 7.54
CA LEU A 101 4.14 17.85 7.25
C LEU A 101 3.28 17.00 8.19
N LEU A 102 3.67 15.74 8.42
CA LEU A 102 3.00 14.87 9.38
C LEU A 102 2.94 15.51 10.77
N LEU A 103 4.05 16.03 11.27
CA LEU A 103 4.09 16.69 12.58
C LEU A 103 3.17 17.92 12.64
N ALA A 104 3.07 18.69 11.56
CA ALA A 104 2.22 19.88 11.49
C ALA A 104 0.72 19.55 11.43
N THR A 105 0.34 18.39 10.88
CA THR A 105 -1.06 17.97 10.75
C THR A 105 -1.45 16.87 11.74
N TYR A 106 -0.57 16.48 12.65
CA TYR A 106 -0.77 15.33 13.52
C TYR A 106 -1.87 15.55 14.56
N HIS A 107 -2.79 14.59 14.66
CA HIS A 107 -3.79 14.50 15.72
C HIS A 107 -4.13 13.03 15.98
N PRO A 108 -4.26 12.58 17.25
CA PRO A 108 -4.41 11.16 17.59
C PRO A 108 -5.72 10.51 17.10
N ARG A 109 -6.72 11.31 16.70
CA ARG A 109 -7.98 10.81 16.11
C ARG A 109 -7.88 10.47 14.62
N ASN A 110 -6.88 11.01 13.94
CA ASN A 110 -6.71 10.88 12.50
C ASN A 110 -5.84 9.66 12.17
N HIS A 111 -5.89 9.24 10.91
CA HIS A 111 -5.06 8.19 10.35
C HIS A 111 -4.11 8.77 9.30
N TYR A 112 -2.86 8.31 9.28
CA TYR A 112 -1.84 8.82 8.39
C TYR A 112 -1.18 7.66 7.65
N LEU A 113 -1.19 7.72 6.33
CA LEU A 113 -0.47 6.80 5.47
C LEU A 113 0.60 7.58 4.70
N LEU A 114 1.86 7.21 4.89
CA LEU A 114 3.00 7.84 4.25
C LEU A 114 3.41 7.03 3.02
N HIS A 115 3.59 7.70 1.90
CA HIS A 115 4.00 7.09 0.64
C HIS A 115 5.22 7.83 0.09
N LEU A 116 6.33 7.11 -0.08
CA LEU A 116 7.44 7.54 -0.92
C LEU A 116 7.39 6.69 -2.18
N ASP A 117 7.35 7.34 -3.34
CA ASP A 117 7.27 6.65 -4.62
C ASP A 117 8.51 5.76 -4.90
N LEU A 118 8.45 4.98 -5.98
CA LEU A 118 9.54 4.09 -6.38
C LEU A 118 10.83 4.81 -6.83
N SER A 119 10.79 6.13 -7.02
CA SER A 119 12.03 6.90 -7.26
C SER A 119 12.90 6.96 -6.01
N ALA A 120 12.29 6.91 -4.82
CA ALA A 120 13.03 6.82 -3.57
C ALA A 120 13.61 5.40 -3.43
N PRO A 121 14.87 5.23 -2.98
CA PRO A 121 15.42 3.91 -2.74
C PRO A 121 14.71 3.23 -1.57
N GLN A 122 14.70 1.89 -1.56
CA GLN A 122 14.07 1.12 -0.47
C GLN A 122 14.65 1.50 0.90
N THR A 123 15.96 1.76 0.96
CA THR A 123 16.64 2.21 2.18
C THR A 123 16.07 3.52 2.74
N GLU A 124 15.59 4.43 1.88
CA GLU A 124 14.95 5.67 2.34
C GLU A 124 13.57 5.38 2.93
N ARG A 125 12.76 4.52 2.29
CA ARG A 125 11.48 4.05 2.82
C ARG A 125 11.61 3.37 4.17
N ASP A 126 12.59 2.47 4.30
CA ASP A 126 12.83 1.73 5.54
C ASP A 126 13.27 2.69 6.66
N ARG A 127 14.14 3.66 6.35
CA ARG A 127 14.54 4.72 7.30
C ARG A 127 13.37 5.58 7.74
N LEU A 128 12.46 5.94 6.83
CA LEU A 128 11.24 6.67 7.18
C LEU A 128 10.39 5.85 8.16
N ALA A 129 10.16 4.56 7.88
CA ALA A 129 9.42 3.68 8.77
C ALA A 129 10.05 3.57 10.16
N VAL A 130 11.37 3.36 10.24
CA VAL A 130 12.12 3.33 11.51
C VAL A 130 11.98 4.67 12.26
N THR A 131 12.08 5.79 11.55
CA THR A 131 11.93 7.13 12.14
C THR A 131 10.54 7.32 12.75
N ILE A 132 9.48 6.93 12.04
CA ILE A 132 8.11 7.00 12.56
C ILE A 132 7.94 6.14 13.81
N HIS A 133 8.46 4.91 13.81
CA HIS A 133 8.40 4.03 14.97
C HIS A 133 9.22 4.52 16.16
N SER A 134 10.25 5.36 15.94
CA SER A 134 11.07 5.94 17.01
C SER A 134 10.33 7.01 17.81
N VAL A 135 9.32 7.66 17.23
CA VAL A 135 8.56 8.74 17.87
C VAL A 135 7.52 8.13 18.84
N PRO A 136 7.59 8.42 20.15
CA PRO A 136 6.73 7.78 21.15
C PRO A 136 5.23 7.98 20.90
N ILE A 137 4.83 9.18 20.46
CA ILE A 137 3.41 9.50 20.26
C ILE A 137 2.79 8.72 19.09
N PHE A 138 3.54 8.52 18.00
CA PHE A 138 3.07 7.74 16.85
C PHE A 138 2.98 6.25 17.22
N ARG A 139 3.99 5.75 17.94
CA ARG A 139 4.00 4.39 18.48
C ARG A 139 2.85 4.17 19.47
N ALA A 140 2.52 5.13 20.30
CA ALA A 140 1.44 4.98 21.27
C ALA A 140 0.06 5.06 20.62
N ALA A 141 -0.13 5.90 19.59
CA ALA A 141 -1.42 6.08 18.92
C ALA A 141 -1.73 4.97 17.91
N GLN A 142 -0.70 4.38 17.29
CA GLN A 142 -0.81 3.36 16.24
C GLN A 142 -1.69 3.83 15.08
N ASN A 143 -1.44 5.05 14.59
CA ASN A 143 -2.23 5.71 13.56
C ASN A 143 -1.38 6.30 12.42
N VAL A 144 -0.10 5.95 12.35
CA VAL A 144 0.83 6.36 11.28
C VAL A 144 1.47 5.13 10.68
N ASP A 145 1.22 4.89 9.40
CA ASP A 145 1.72 3.75 8.65
C ASP A 145 2.53 4.21 7.42
N VAL A 146 3.49 3.40 6.98
CA VAL A 146 4.31 3.67 5.79
C VAL A 146 4.08 2.57 4.76
N ILE A 147 3.82 2.95 3.50
CA ILE A 147 3.64 1.99 2.41
C ILE A 147 4.99 1.30 2.11
N GLY A 148 5.06 0.00 2.37
CA GLY A 148 6.26 -0.80 2.06
C GLY A 148 6.43 -1.07 0.57
N LYS A 149 5.36 -1.51 -0.11
CA LYS A 149 5.36 -1.76 -1.57
C LYS A 149 4.86 -0.51 -2.29
N ALA A 150 5.79 0.39 -2.59
CA ALA A 150 5.49 1.66 -3.25
C ALA A 150 5.15 1.49 -4.74
N ASN A 151 4.51 2.52 -5.29
CA ASN A 151 4.23 2.67 -6.71
C ASN A 151 4.90 3.96 -7.21
N TYR A 152 5.07 4.12 -8.52
CA TYR A 152 5.38 5.45 -9.05
C TYR A 152 4.17 6.38 -8.94
N ALA A 153 4.44 7.68 -8.77
CA ALA A 153 3.42 8.73 -8.70
C ALA A 153 3.83 9.94 -9.56
N TYR A 154 3.66 9.83 -10.88
CA TYR A 154 3.94 10.94 -11.80
C TYR A 154 2.80 11.94 -11.82
N GLN A 155 3.08 13.18 -11.40
CA GLN A 155 2.06 14.24 -11.35
C GLN A 155 1.38 14.50 -12.71
N ARG A 156 2.09 14.25 -13.82
CA ARG A 156 1.57 14.45 -15.17
C ARG A 156 0.84 13.21 -15.72
N GLY A 157 1.02 12.05 -15.10
CA GLY A 157 0.52 10.76 -15.56
C GLY A 157 -0.69 10.26 -14.77
N SER A 158 -1.20 9.09 -15.15
CA SER A 158 -2.29 8.42 -14.43
C SER A 158 -1.84 7.78 -13.11
N SER A 159 -0.54 7.56 -12.95
CA SER A 159 0.07 6.93 -11.77
C SER A 159 -0.14 7.70 -10.48
N THR A 160 -0.25 9.03 -10.52
CA THR A 160 -0.67 9.81 -9.33
C THR A 160 -2.06 9.41 -8.86
N VAL A 161 -3.01 9.26 -9.78
CA VAL A 161 -4.39 8.86 -9.45
C VAL A 161 -4.40 7.43 -8.93
N THR A 162 -3.70 6.51 -9.59
CA THR A 162 -3.59 5.12 -9.12
C THR A 162 -2.94 5.02 -7.75
N SER A 163 -1.88 5.79 -7.49
CA SER A 163 -1.20 5.85 -6.19
C SER A 163 -2.13 6.38 -5.10
N ALA A 164 -2.90 7.43 -5.38
CA ALA A 164 -3.90 7.95 -4.45
C ALA A 164 -5.01 6.93 -4.13
N LEU A 165 -5.54 6.25 -5.16
CA LEU A 165 -6.54 5.19 -4.99
C LEU A 165 -5.98 3.98 -4.22
N HIS A 166 -4.73 3.60 -4.50
CA HIS A 166 -4.05 2.55 -3.76
C HIS A 166 -3.90 2.93 -2.27
N GLY A 167 -3.46 4.15 -1.98
CA GLY A 167 -3.37 4.67 -0.62
C GLY A 167 -4.72 4.70 0.11
N ALA A 168 -5.77 5.19 -0.55
CA ALA A 168 -7.13 5.17 0.00
C ALA A 168 -7.61 3.73 0.29
N SER A 169 -7.34 2.78 -0.62
CA SER A 169 -7.69 1.37 -0.41
C SER A 169 -6.96 0.73 0.79
N ILE A 170 -5.70 1.11 1.03
CA ILE A 170 -4.94 0.66 2.21
C ILE A 170 -5.55 1.27 3.47
N LEU A 171 -5.83 2.57 3.48
CA LEU A 171 -6.44 3.27 4.62
C LEU A 171 -7.79 2.64 5.01
N LEU A 172 -8.65 2.32 4.03
CA LEU A 172 -9.92 1.60 4.27
C LEU A 172 -9.73 0.23 4.93
N ARG A 173 -8.64 -0.48 4.60
CA ARG A 173 -8.31 -1.78 5.20
C ARG A 173 -7.71 -1.66 6.59
N LEU A 174 -6.93 -0.61 6.86
CA LEU A 174 -6.33 -0.33 8.15
C LEU A 174 -7.37 0.17 9.17
N SER A 175 -8.26 1.06 8.73
CA SER A 175 -9.34 1.61 9.54
C SER A 175 -10.49 2.05 8.65
N SER A 176 -11.69 1.58 8.93
CA SER A 176 -12.92 2.08 8.30
C SER A 176 -13.54 3.26 9.06
N LYS A 177 -12.91 3.72 10.14
CA LYS A 177 -13.47 4.69 11.10
C LYS A 177 -12.89 6.10 10.93
N TRP A 178 -12.99 6.64 9.73
CA TRP A 178 -12.71 8.05 9.43
C TRP A 178 -13.88 8.63 8.64
N ASP A 179 -14.02 9.95 8.65
CA ASP A 179 -15.13 10.67 8.00
C ASP A 179 -14.71 11.24 6.64
N TRP A 180 -13.45 11.69 6.52
CA TRP A 180 -12.91 12.28 5.30
C TRP A 180 -11.51 11.77 4.95
N PHE A 181 -11.22 11.74 3.66
CA PHE A 181 -9.90 11.46 3.09
C PHE A 181 -9.27 12.72 2.50
N ILE A 182 -7.99 12.96 2.80
CA ILE A 182 -7.18 14.06 2.24
C ILE A 182 -5.89 13.47 1.65
N SER A 183 -5.63 13.76 0.39
CA SER A 183 -4.33 13.49 -0.25
C SER A 183 -3.47 14.75 -0.23
N LEU A 184 -2.26 14.65 0.31
CA LEU A 184 -1.25 15.70 0.37
C LEU A 184 0.04 15.24 -0.30
N SER A 185 0.75 16.18 -0.90
CA SER A 185 2.12 16.03 -1.36
C SER A 185 3.12 16.55 -0.32
N ALA A 186 4.37 16.12 -0.39
CA ALA A 186 5.45 16.61 0.47
C ALA A 186 5.72 18.12 0.31
N GLY A 187 5.22 18.75 -0.76
CA GLY A 187 5.28 20.18 -0.99
C GLY A 187 4.18 20.99 -0.28
N ASP A 188 3.13 20.33 0.22
CA ASP A 188 2.01 21.01 0.87
C ASP A 188 2.33 21.40 2.32
N TYR A 189 1.58 22.38 2.85
CA TYR A 189 1.65 22.76 4.26
C TYR A 189 0.33 23.36 4.76
N PRO A 190 -0.12 23.01 5.98
CA PRO A 190 -1.37 23.55 6.51
C PRO A 190 -1.25 25.05 6.80
N LEU A 191 -2.31 25.80 6.47
CA LEU A 191 -2.46 27.22 6.80
C LEU A 191 -3.31 27.46 8.06
N VAL A 192 -3.98 26.41 8.53
CA VAL A 192 -4.79 26.41 9.75
C VAL A 192 -4.29 25.30 10.67
N THR A 193 -4.50 25.45 11.97
CA THR A 193 -4.13 24.38 12.91
C THR A 193 -5.02 23.16 12.70
N GLN A 194 -4.51 21.99 13.09
CA GLN A 194 -5.27 20.76 12.97
C GLN A 194 -6.55 20.77 13.81
N ASP A 195 -6.51 21.41 14.99
CA ASP A 195 -7.66 21.54 15.89
C ASP A 195 -8.74 22.46 15.30
N ASP A 196 -8.35 23.59 14.71
CA ASP A 196 -9.28 24.50 14.04
C ASP A 196 -9.96 23.83 12.85
N LEU A 197 -9.21 23.06 12.06
CA LEU A 197 -9.76 22.29 10.95
C LEU A 197 -10.80 21.28 11.44
N LEU A 198 -10.47 20.50 12.47
CA LEU A 198 -11.42 19.53 13.05
C LEU A 198 -12.65 20.21 13.65
N HIS A 199 -12.48 21.37 14.29
CA HIS A 199 -13.58 22.17 14.80
C HIS A 199 -14.52 22.61 13.68
N ILE A 200 -14.00 23.22 12.61
CA ILE A 200 -14.82 23.66 11.46
C ILE A 200 -15.55 22.47 10.83
N LEU A 201 -14.84 21.38 10.55
CA LEU A 201 -15.42 20.20 9.93
C LEU A 201 -16.48 19.51 10.81
N SER A 202 -16.42 19.67 12.14
CA SER A 202 -17.42 19.10 13.05
C SER A 202 -18.84 19.68 12.84
N TYR A 203 -18.94 20.91 12.32
CA TYR A 203 -20.23 21.54 12.01
C TYR A 203 -20.74 21.22 10.59
N LEU A 204 -19.93 20.55 9.76
CA LEU A 204 -20.30 20.24 8.39
C LEU A 204 -20.92 18.84 8.27
N PRO A 205 -21.92 18.66 7.39
CA PRO A 205 -22.43 17.33 7.07
C PRO A 205 -21.31 16.43 6.55
N LYS A 206 -21.17 15.25 7.17
CA LYS A 206 -20.11 14.27 6.88
C LYS A 206 -20.19 13.67 5.48
N ASN A 207 -21.30 13.83 4.77
CA ASN A 207 -21.53 13.35 3.41
C ASN A 207 -21.13 14.36 2.32
N LEU A 208 -20.46 15.46 2.69
CA LEU A 208 -19.96 16.45 1.73
C LEU A 208 -18.56 16.10 1.22
N ASN A 209 -18.36 16.35 -0.08
CA ASN A 209 -17.06 16.32 -0.74
C ASN A 209 -16.67 17.74 -1.15
N PHE A 210 -15.42 18.13 -0.87
CA PHE A 210 -14.89 19.44 -1.24
C PHE A 210 -13.91 19.25 -2.38
N VAL A 211 -14.36 19.62 -3.58
CA VAL A 211 -13.60 19.47 -4.82
C VAL A 211 -13.67 20.78 -5.58
N ASN A 212 -12.50 21.38 -5.83
CA ASN A 212 -12.42 22.55 -6.71
C ASN A 212 -12.48 22.09 -8.17
N HIS A 213 -13.50 22.57 -8.90
CA HIS A 213 -13.78 22.13 -10.25
C HIS A 213 -14.32 23.30 -11.10
N SER A 214 -14.13 23.19 -12.42
CA SER A 214 -14.64 24.11 -13.42
C SER A 214 -15.20 23.32 -14.60
N SER A 215 -16.35 23.74 -15.11
CA SER A 215 -16.92 23.23 -16.36
C SER A 215 -16.27 23.83 -17.61
N TYR A 216 -15.43 24.86 -17.44
CA TYR A 216 -14.71 25.48 -18.55
C TYR A 216 -13.47 24.66 -18.93
N ILE A 217 -13.58 23.95 -20.06
CA ILE A 217 -12.51 23.11 -20.58
C ILE A 217 -11.57 23.91 -21.49
N GLY A 218 -12.12 24.68 -22.44
CA GLY A 218 -11.37 25.51 -23.38
C GLY A 218 -10.22 24.76 -24.06
N TRP A 219 -9.02 25.34 -24.03
CA TRP A 219 -7.81 24.77 -24.62
C TRP A 219 -7.40 23.41 -24.04
N LYS A 220 -7.86 23.04 -22.84
CA LYS A 220 -7.52 21.75 -22.20
C LYS A 220 -8.13 20.58 -22.96
N GLU A 221 -9.18 20.80 -23.75
CA GLU A 221 -9.79 19.74 -24.56
C GLU A 221 -8.78 19.12 -25.52
N SER A 222 -8.16 19.96 -26.35
CA SER A 222 -7.22 19.51 -27.38
C SER A 222 -5.86 19.10 -26.82
N LYS A 223 -5.43 19.71 -25.69
CA LYS A 223 -4.11 19.47 -25.10
C LYS A 223 -4.06 18.43 -23.97
N ARG A 224 -5.18 18.14 -23.29
CA ARG A 224 -5.19 17.23 -22.12
C ARG A 224 -6.25 16.13 -22.19
N LEU A 225 -7.42 16.39 -22.79
CA LEU A 225 -8.53 15.42 -22.77
C LEU A 225 -8.50 14.45 -23.96
N LYS A 226 -8.26 14.97 -25.18
CA LYS A 226 -8.19 14.19 -26.42
C LYS A 226 -6.86 13.42 -26.63
N PRO A 227 -5.68 13.91 -26.20
CA PRO A 227 -4.46 13.14 -26.33
C PRO A 227 -4.50 11.85 -25.51
N ILE A 228 -3.89 10.80 -26.06
CA ILE A 228 -3.69 9.53 -25.36
C ILE A 228 -2.25 9.52 -24.84
N ILE A 229 -2.09 9.23 -23.54
CA ILE A 229 -0.80 9.16 -22.88
C ILE A 229 -0.56 7.74 -22.39
N VAL A 230 0.70 7.29 -22.46
CA VAL A 230 1.17 6.06 -21.83
C VAL A 230 2.05 6.45 -20.66
N ASP A 231 1.60 6.10 -19.45
CA ASP A 231 2.33 6.35 -18.22
C ASP A 231 3.39 5.25 -18.01
N THR A 232 4.66 5.64 -18.14
CA THR A 232 5.85 4.80 -17.96
C THR A 232 5.96 4.20 -16.57
N GLY A 233 5.43 4.87 -15.54
CA GLY A 233 5.40 4.35 -14.18
C GLY A 233 4.57 3.10 -14.02
N HIS A 234 3.53 2.96 -14.84
CA HIS A 234 2.72 1.74 -14.87
C HIS A 234 3.23 0.73 -15.88
N TYR A 235 3.64 1.20 -17.06
CA TYR A 235 3.99 0.30 -18.16
C TYR A 235 5.38 -0.32 -18.01
N LEU A 236 6.38 0.46 -17.58
CA LEU A 236 7.78 0.06 -17.52
C LEU A 236 8.35 0.03 -16.10
N LEU A 237 7.61 0.52 -15.11
CA LEU A 237 8.14 0.75 -13.75
C LEU A 237 9.41 1.63 -13.76
N GLU A 238 9.37 2.70 -14.55
CA GLU A 238 10.49 3.63 -14.72
C GLU A 238 10.07 5.10 -14.54
N LYS A 239 11.06 5.96 -14.24
CA LYS A 239 10.94 7.42 -14.07
C LYS A 239 11.19 8.24 -15.32
N ASP A 240 10.70 7.73 -16.43
CA ASP A 240 10.88 8.35 -17.74
C ASP A 240 9.69 9.19 -18.17
N GLU A 241 9.95 10.03 -19.18
CA GLU A 241 8.96 10.93 -19.75
C GLU A 241 7.70 10.18 -20.21
N ILE A 242 6.55 10.85 -20.09
CA ILE A 242 5.27 10.31 -20.55
C ILE A 242 5.28 10.24 -22.08
N PHE A 243 4.90 9.09 -22.63
CA PHE A 243 4.79 8.93 -24.08
C PHE A 243 3.43 9.41 -24.57
N TYR A 244 3.46 10.29 -25.55
CA TYR A 244 2.25 10.73 -26.26
C TYR A 244 2.05 9.88 -27.51
N VAL A 245 0.86 9.31 -27.62
CA VAL A 245 0.44 8.59 -28.82
C VAL A 245 -0.03 9.60 -29.87
N THR A 246 0.27 9.34 -31.14
CA THR A 246 -0.11 10.21 -32.26
C THR A 246 -1.63 10.28 -32.46
N GLN A 247 -2.36 9.20 -32.20
CA GLN A 247 -3.82 9.19 -32.25
C GLN A 247 -4.44 9.94 -31.06
N LYS A 248 -5.62 10.53 -31.30
CA LYS A 248 -6.44 11.23 -30.31
C LYS A 248 -7.78 10.52 -30.15
N ARG A 249 -8.30 10.49 -28.93
CA ARG A 249 -9.64 9.94 -28.63
C ARG A 249 -10.74 10.99 -28.79
N VAL A 250 -11.95 10.53 -29.07
CA VAL A 250 -13.18 11.34 -28.99
C VAL A 250 -13.55 11.52 -27.52
N LEU A 251 -14.20 12.64 -27.18
CA LEU A 251 -14.69 12.86 -25.82
C LEU A 251 -15.92 11.97 -25.55
N PRO A 252 -16.05 11.44 -24.33
CA PRO A 252 -17.26 10.74 -23.91
C PRO A 252 -18.46 11.70 -23.93
N ASN A 253 -19.63 11.19 -24.31
CA ASN A 253 -20.89 11.94 -24.42
C ASN A 253 -21.93 11.55 -23.36
N SER A 254 -21.68 10.50 -22.56
CA SER A 254 -22.60 10.02 -21.51
C SER A 254 -22.51 10.80 -20.19
N PHE A 255 -21.48 11.62 -20.01
CA PHE A 255 -21.28 12.42 -18.81
C PHE A 255 -20.58 13.75 -19.12
N ARG A 256 -20.77 14.72 -18.22
CA ARG A 256 -20.11 16.03 -18.31
C ARG A 256 -18.70 15.95 -17.72
N LEU A 257 -17.74 16.50 -18.44
CA LEU A 257 -16.36 16.62 -17.98
C LEU A 257 -16.16 17.92 -17.19
N PHE A 258 -15.42 17.81 -16.10
CA PHE A 258 -14.97 18.94 -15.30
C PHE A 258 -13.45 18.91 -15.18
N SER A 259 -12.83 20.09 -15.05
CA SER A 259 -11.40 20.23 -14.78
C SER A 259 -11.21 20.87 -13.41
N GLY A 260 -10.33 20.31 -12.58
CA GLY A 260 -10.08 20.79 -11.23
C GLY A 260 -8.63 20.61 -10.80
N MET A 261 -8.31 21.10 -9.60
CA MET A 261 -7.05 20.83 -8.91
C MET A 261 -7.19 19.65 -7.94
N CYS A 262 -6.09 18.95 -7.70
CA CYS A 262 -6.01 17.68 -6.98
C CYS A 262 -5.95 17.86 -5.45
N LEU A 263 -6.79 18.72 -4.88
CA LEU A 263 -7.06 18.73 -3.44
C LEU A 263 -8.53 18.35 -3.28
N CYS A 264 -8.75 17.09 -2.93
CA CYS A 264 -10.08 16.55 -2.69
C CYS A 264 -10.16 16.17 -1.21
N LEU A 265 -11.07 16.82 -0.48
CA LEU A 265 -11.57 16.29 0.79
C LEU A 265 -12.78 15.45 0.45
N THR A 266 -12.64 14.13 0.44
CA THR A 266 -13.76 13.23 0.08
C THR A 266 -14.30 12.54 1.31
N SER A 267 -15.61 12.65 1.55
CA SER A 267 -16.29 11.79 2.51
C SER A 267 -16.27 10.34 2.03
N LEU A 268 -16.52 9.37 2.91
CA LEU A 268 -16.77 7.98 2.54
C LEU A 268 -17.98 7.85 1.59
N CYS A 269 -17.71 8.06 0.31
CA CYS A 269 -18.49 7.63 -0.85
C CYS A 269 -17.59 6.74 -1.75
N CYS A 270 -16.51 6.20 -1.15
CA CYS A 270 -15.56 5.27 -1.77
C CYS A 270 -16.04 3.83 -1.63
#